data_AF-A0A0P0WN66-F1
#
_entry.id   AF-A0A0P0WN66-F1
#
_cell.length_a   1.000
_cell.length_b   1.000
_cell.length_c   1.000
_cell.angle_alpha   90.00
_cell.angle_beta   90.00
_cell.angle_gamma   90.00
#
_symmetry.space_group_name_H-M   'P 1'
#
loop_
_entity.id
_entity.type
_entity.pdbx_description
1 polymer ?
#
loop_
_entity_poly.entity_id
_entity_poly.type
_entity_poly.pdbx_seq_one_letter_code
_entity_poly.pdbx_strand_id
1 'polypeptide(L)'
;MRGSFPLNGTYFQVNEVFADHSSSHNPINIPREQLWNLHRRMVYFGTSVPTIFKGLTTEEIQHCFWRGFVCVRGFDMETRAPRPLCPHFHLAASKLRRSSKTAATEQTH
;
A
#
# COMPACT_ATOMS: atom_id res chain seq x y z
N MET A 1 13.17 -17.19 -8.86
CA MET A 1 13.57 -16.20 -7.84
C MET A 1 15.10 -16.18 -7.76
N ARG A 2 15.77 -15.12 -8.25
CA ARG A 2 17.23 -14.93 -8.08
C ARG A 2 17.46 -13.63 -7.30
N GLY A 3 17.77 -13.75 -6.00
CA GLY A 3 18.07 -12.62 -5.12
C GLY A 3 17.49 -12.81 -3.72
N SER A 4 18.26 -12.46 -2.69
CA SER A 4 17.74 -12.28 -1.34
C SER A 4 16.73 -11.14 -1.34
N PHE A 5 15.58 -11.35 -0.71
CA PHE A 5 14.70 -10.23 -0.40
C PHE A 5 15.36 -9.44 0.73
N PRO A 6 15.53 -8.11 0.61
CA PRO A 6 16.19 -7.30 1.63
C PRO A 6 15.33 -7.27 2.90
N LEU A 7 15.58 -8.24 3.78
CA LEU A 7 15.09 -8.28 5.14
C LEU A 7 16.23 -7.77 6.03
N ASN A 8 16.02 -6.66 6.74
CA ASN A 8 16.96 -6.15 7.74
C ASN A 8 16.90 -7.03 9.01
N GLY A 9 17.14 -8.34 8.88
CA GLY A 9 17.04 -9.30 9.98
C GLY A 9 15.64 -9.59 10.50
N THR A 10 14.57 -9.12 9.84
CA THR A 10 13.18 -9.39 10.22
C THR A 10 12.62 -10.56 9.43
N TYR A 11 11.90 -11.49 10.08
CA TYR A 11 11.14 -12.52 9.39
C TYR A 11 9.97 -11.89 8.62
N PHE A 12 9.63 -12.44 7.45
CA PHE A 12 8.36 -12.11 6.80
C PHE A 12 7.23 -12.35 7.80
N GLN A 13 6.37 -11.36 8.03
CA GLN A 13 5.12 -11.65 8.70
C GLN A 13 4.29 -12.50 7.72
N VAL A 14 3.67 -13.58 8.18
CA VAL A 14 2.94 -14.53 7.31
C VAL A 14 1.86 -13.84 6.45
N ASN A 15 1.35 -12.69 6.89
CA ASN A 15 0.34 -11.91 6.19
C ASN A 15 0.84 -10.56 5.66
N GLU A 16 2.17 -10.32 5.63
CA GLU A 16 2.72 -9.10 5.04
C GLU A 16 2.60 -9.17 3.51
N VAL A 17 2.07 -8.10 2.93
CA VAL A 17 2.02 -7.90 1.48
C VAL A 17 2.64 -6.56 1.12
N PHE A 18 3.21 -6.47 -0.08
CA PHE A 18 3.84 -5.24 -0.58
C PHE A 18 2.97 -4.64 -1.69
N ALA A 19 2.77 -3.32 -1.64
CA ALA A 19 2.14 -2.60 -2.73
C ALA A 19 3.17 -2.37 -3.84
N ASP A 20 2.85 -2.66 -5.10
CA ASP A 20 3.75 -2.34 -6.19
C ASP A 20 3.91 -0.81 -6.32
N HIS A 21 5.15 -0.32 -6.25
CA HIS A 21 5.42 1.10 -6.16
C HIS A 21 4.98 1.86 -7.42
N SER A 22 5.24 1.30 -8.60
CA SER A 22 4.90 1.94 -9.88
C SER A 22 3.39 2.13 -10.04
N SER A 23 2.62 1.05 -9.86
CA SER A 23 1.15 1.10 -9.96
C SER A 23 0.48 1.89 -8.83
N SER A 24 1.13 2.02 -7.68
CA SER A 24 0.65 2.87 -6.58
C SER A 24 0.67 4.36 -6.91
N HIS A 25 1.56 4.78 -7.83
CA HIS A 25 1.64 6.15 -8.32
C HIS A 25 0.89 6.34 -9.64
N ASN A 26 0.90 5.32 -10.50
CA ASN A 26 0.22 5.29 -11.78
C ASN A 26 -0.80 4.14 -11.79
N PRO A 27 -2.03 4.36 -11.30
CA PRO A 27 -3.03 3.31 -11.24
C PRO A 27 -3.27 2.63 -12.59
N ILE A 28 -3.34 1.30 -12.58
CA ILE A 28 -3.58 0.51 -13.79
C ILE A 28 -5.10 0.45 -14.02
N ASN A 29 -5.52 0.69 -15.26
CA ASN A 29 -6.91 0.52 -15.66
C ASN A 29 -7.20 -0.97 -15.88
N ILE A 30 -8.06 -1.53 -15.02
CA ILE A 30 -8.45 -2.95 -15.08
C ILE A 30 -9.96 -3.03 -15.41
N PRO A 31 -10.35 -3.76 -16.47
CA PRO A 31 -11.76 -4.05 -16.77
C PRO A 31 -12.47 -4.70 -15.58
N ARG A 32 -13.68 -4.23 -15.27
CA ARG A 32 -14.43 -4.67 -14.07
C ARG A 32 -14.76 -6.16 -14.10
N GLU A 33 -14.95 -6.71 -15.30
CA GLU A 33 -15.27 -8.12 -15.55
C GLU A 33 -14.17 -9.04 -15.02
N GLN A 34 -12.90 -8.59 -15.05
CA GLN A 34 -11.75 -9.33 -14.53
C GLN A 34 -11.72 -9.39 -12.99
N LEU A 35 -12.42 -8.48 -12.31
CA LEU A 35 -12.42 -8.41 -10.84
C LEU A 35 -13.60 -9.16 -10.20
N TRP A 36 -14.66 -9.45 -10.97
CA TRP A 36 -15.93 -9.94 -10.41
C TRP A 36 -15.83 -11.30 -9.73
N ASN A 37 -15.05 -12.22 -10.32
CA ASN A 37 -14.88 -13.59 -9.83
C ASN A 37 -13.65 -13.78 -8.93
N LEU A 38 -12.96 -12.70 -8.57
CA LEU A 38 -11.77 -12.78 -7.72
C LEU A 38 -12.17 -12.84 -6.24
N HIS A 39 -11.47 -13.70 -5.49
CA HIS A 39 -11.67 -13.79 -4.05
C HIS A 39 -11.25 -12.49 -3.36
N ARG A 40 -12.14 -11.92 -2.56
CA ARG A 40 -11.91 -10.66 -1.84
C ARG A 40 -11.31 -10.94 -0.47
N ARG A 41 -10.22 -10.26 -0.13
CA ARG A 41 -9.62 -10.28 1.21
C ARG A 41 -9.36 -8.86 1.69
N MET A 42 -9.48 -8.67 3.00
CA MET A 42 -9.19 -7.40 3.64
C MET A 42 -7.69 -7.22 3.78
N VAL A 43 -7.21 -6.05 3.37
CA VAL A 43 -5.83 -5.62 3.58
C VAL A 43 -5.85 -4.31 4.38
N TYR A 44 -5.03 -4.27 5.41
CA TYR A 44 -4.87 -3.10 6.27
C TYR A 44 -3.61 -2.34 5.88
N PHE A 45 -3.78 -1.06 5.55
CA PHE A 45 -2.69 -0.18 5.14
C PHE A 45 -2.31 0.78 6.26
N GLY A 46 -1.02 1.04 6.42
CA GLY A 46 -0.54 2.03 7.38
C GLY A 46 0.97 2.18 7.34
N THR A 47 1.50 3.08 8.16
CA THR A 47 2.95 3.32 8.24
C THR A 47 3.68 2.25 9.06
N SER A 48 2.98 1.57 9.97
CA SER A 48 3.51 0.48 10.79
C SER A 48 2.38 -0.37 11.36
N VAL A 49 2.69 -1.62 11.72
CA VAL A 49 1.72 -2.55 12.34
C VAL A 49 1.08 -1.96 13.61
N PRO A 50 1.82 -1.33 14.55
CA PRO A 50 1.21 -0.68 15.71
C PRO A 50 0.24 0.46 15.35
N THR A 51 0.51 1.20 14.27
CA THR A 51 -0.37 2.30 13.84
C THR A 51 -1.68 1.77 13.25
N ILE A 52 -1.60 0.66 12.50
CA ILE A 52 -2.76 0.00 11.90
C ILE A 52 -3.70 -0.52 12.98
N PHE A 53 -3.14 -1.16 14.02
CA PHE A 53 -3.92 -1.79 15.08
C PHE A 53 -4.17 -0.88 16.28
N LYS A 54 -3.86 0.42 16.17
CA LYS A 54 -4.06 1.37 17.27
C LYS A 54 -5.54 1.50 17.58
N GLY A 55 -5.92 1.19 18.82
CA GLY A 55 -7.29 1.30 19.30
C GLY A 55 -8.19 0.11 18.94
N LEU A 56 -7.64 -0.95 18.34
CA LEU A 56 -8.35 -2.21 18.14
C LEU A 56 -8.24 -3.10 19.38
N THR A 57 -9.26 -3.92 19.59
CA THR A 57 -9.29 -4.99 20.59
C THR A 57 -8.36 -6.14 20.19
N THR A 58 -8.00 -6.99 21.16
CA THR A 58 -7.14 -8.16 20.91
C THR A 58 -7.79 -9.12 19.92
N GLU A 59 -9.11 -9.28 20.01
CA GLU A 59 -9.92 -10.15 19.15
C GLU A 59 -9.91 -9.68 17.69
N GLU A 60 -10.04 -8.37 17.47
CA GLU A 60 -9.94 -7.76 16.14
C GLU A 60 -8.54 -7.94 15.54
N ILE A 61 -7.49 -7.74 16.35
CA ILE A 61 -6.11 -7.95 15.92
C ILE A 61 -5.89 -9.42 15.51
N GLN A 62 -6.36 -10.39 16.31
CA GLN A 62 -6.29 -11.81 15.96
C GLN A 62 -7.02 -12.10 14.65
N HIS A 63 -8.23 -11.57 14.47
CA HIS A 63 -8.98 -11.73 13.22
C HIS A 63 -8.19 -11.18 12.02
N CYS A 64 -7.55 -10.03 12.18
CA CYS A 64 -6.68 -9.45 11.14
C CYS A 64 -5.51 -10.38 10.79
N PHE A 65 -4.84 -10.96 11.79
CA PHE A 65 -3.75 -11.91 11.57
C PHE A 65 -4.19 -13.29 11.07
N TRP A 66 -5.47 -13.68 11.19
CA TRP A 66 -5.94 -14.96 10.65
C TRP A 66 -6.54 -14.85 9.26
N ARG A 67 -7.19 -13.73 8.94
CA ARG A 67 -8.01 -13.60 7.72
C ARG A 67 -7.56 -12.46 6.82
N GLY A 68 -6.92 -11.44 7.40
CA GLY A 68 -6.47 -10.25 6.68
C GLY A 68 -5.03 -10.34 6.19
N PHE A 69 -4.61 -9.23 5.58
CA PHE A 69 -3.24 -8.94 5.21
C PHE A 69 -2.84 -7.56 5.71
N VAL A 70 -1.54 -7.34 5.85
CA VAL A 70 -0.99 -6.05 6.29
C VAL A 70 -0.03 -5.54 5.23
N CYS A 71 -0.19 -4.28 4.85
CA CYS A 71 0.67 -3.61 3.90
C CYS A 71 1.21 -2.31 4.49
N VAL A 72 2.51 -2.31 4.78
CA VAL A 72 3.23 -1.17 5.38
C VAL A 72 4.26 -0.53 4.46
N ARG A 73 4.57 -1.20 3.34
CA ARG A 73 5.65 -0.81 2.42
C ARG A 73 5.24 -1.04 0.97
N GLY A 74 5.76 -0.17 0.11
CA GLY A 74 5.80 -0.42 -1.31
C GLY A 74 6.99 -1.31 -1.67
N PHE A 75 6.94 -1.94 -2.83
CA PHE A 75 8.08 -2.63 -3.42
C PHE A 75 8.24 -2.15 -4.86
N ASP A 76 9.45 -1.72 -5.19
CA ASP A 76 9.82 -1.29 -6.52
C ASP A 76 10.43 -2.48 -7.27
N MET A 77 9.73 -2.97 -8.28
CA MET A 77 10.16 -4.15 -9.05
C MET A 77 11.40 -3.90 -9.91
N GLU A 78 11.65 -2.65 -10.31
CA GLU A 78 12.81 -2.29 -11.15
C GLU A 78 14.09 -2.25 -10.30
N THR A 79 14.06 -1.52 -9.19
CA THR A 79 15.20 -1.43 -8.28
C THR A 79 15.31 -2.61 -7.32
N ARG A 80 14.25 -3.44 -7.23
CA ARG A 80 14.09 -4.58 -6.31
C ARG A 80 14.29 -4.19 -4.84
N ALA A 81 13.82 -3.00 -4.49
CA ALA A 81 13.99 -2.43 -3.16
C ALA A 81 12.63 -2.08 -2.51
N PRO A 82 12.53 -2.16 -1.18
CA PRO A 82 11.37 -1.65 -0.46
C PRO A 82 11.33 -0.12 -0.59
N ARG A 83 10.13 0.41 -0.78
CA ARG A 83 9.83 1.85 -0.82
C ARG A 83 8.85 2.21 0.30
N PRO A 84 8.83 3.47 0.74
CA PRO A 84 7.73 3.97 1.57
C PRO A 84 6.39 3.69 0.89
N LEU A 85 5.39 3.29 1.67
CA LEU A 85 4.04 3.06 1.15
C LEU A 85 3.47 4.38 0.59
N CYS A 86 2.84 4.32 -0.59
CA CYS A 86 2.23 5.50 -1.19
C CYS A 86 1.26 6.15 -0.19
N PRO A 87 1.37 7.46 0.07
CA PRO A 87 0.51 8.15 1.03
C PRO A 87 -0.98 8.05 0.70
N HIS A 88 -1.33 7.81 -0.57
CA HIS A 88 -2.71 7.59 -1.02
C HIS A 88 -3.42 6.43 -0.30
N PHE A 89 -2.69 5.40 0.14
CA PHE A 89 -3.30 4.23 0.78
C PHE A 89 -3.72 4.43 2.24
N HIS A 90 -3.11 5.39 2.95
CA HIS A 90 -3.22 5.43 4.41
C HIS A 90 -3.32 6.85 5.00
N LEU A 91 -3.12 7.90 4.20
CA LEU A 91 -3.41 9.25 4.66
C LEU A 91 -4.91 9.53 4.62
N ALA A 92 -5.42 10.06 5.73
CA ALA A 92 -6.76 10.62 5.77
C ALA A 92 -6.87 11.77 4.76
N ALA A 93 -8.03 11.91 4.12
CA ALA A 93 -8.30 12.98 3.14
C ALA A 93 -8.02 14.38 3.72
N SER A 94 -8.18 14.57 5.03
CA SER A 94 -7.86 15.82 5.74
C SER A 94 -6.37 16.17 5.75
N LYS A 95 -5.48 15.17 5.66
CA LYS A 95 -4.01 15.35 5.63
C LYS A 95 -3.46 15.45 4.22
N LEU A 96 -4.24 15.11 3.20
CA LEU A 96 -3.83 15.30 1.82
C LEU A 96 -3.78 16.80 1.57
N ARG A 97 -2.57 17.37 1.48
CA ARG A 97 -2.39 18.78 1.08
C ARG A 97 -3.16 18.94 -0.22
N ARG A 98 -4.23 19.74 -0.20
CA ARG A 98 -4.96 20.14 -1.40
C ARG A 98 -3.89 20.71 -2.32
N SER A 99 -3.58 20.03 -3.42
CA SER A 99 -2.77 20.64 -4.46
C SER A 99 -3.56 21.86 -4.90
N SER A 100 -3.09 23.04 -4.51
CA SER A 100 -3.58 24.28 -5.09
C SER A 100 -3.34 24.14 -6.59
N LYS A 101 -4.43 24.06 -7.35
CA LYS A 101 -4.40 24.29 -8.78
C LYS A 101 -3.91 25.71 -8.98
N THR A 102 -2.60 25.90 -9.08
CA THR A 102 -1.98 27.06 -9.69
C THR A 102 -1.65 26.58 -11.11
N ALA A 103 -2.62 26.61 -12.03
CA ALA A 103 -2.74 27.66 -13.05
C ALA A 103 -1.42 27.78 -13.83
N ALA A 104 -1.25 27.03 -14.92
CA ALA A 104 -1.58 27.46 -16.28
C ALA A 104 -0.94 28.82 -16.62
N THR A 105 0.18 28.80 -17.34
CA THR A 105 0.70 29.72 -18.38
C THR A 105 2.10 29.15 -18.68
N GLU A 106 2.42 28.67 -19.88
CA GLU A 106 2.93 29.50 -20.97
C GLU A 106 2.57 28.89 -22.32
N GLN A 107 1.79 29.66 -23.08
CA GLN A 107 1.76 29.63 -24.53
C GLN A 107 3.05 30.29 -25.03
N THR A 108 3.75 29.69 -25.98
CA THR A 108 4.54 30.44 -26.96
C THR A 108 4.24 29.86 -28.32
N HIS A 109 3.71 30.75 -29.15
CA HIS A 109 3.17 30.53 -30.48
C HIS A 109 4.27 30.64 -31.53
#